data_AF-A0A351L1W2-F1
#
_entry.id   AF-A0A351L1W2-F1
#
_cell.length_a   1.000
_cell.length_b   1.000
_cell.length_c   1.000
_cell.angle_alpha   90.00
_cell.angle_beta   90.00
_cell.angle_gamma   90.00
#
_symmetry.space_group_name_H-M   'P 1'
#
loop_
_entity.id
_entity.type
_entity.pdbx_description
1 polymer ?
#
loop_
_entity_poly.entity_id
_entity_poly.type
_entity_poly.pdbx_seq_one_letter_code
_entity_poly.pdbx_strand_id
1 'polypeptide(L)'
;MNSNRRNFLLGASAFVSTAAMGMGFKYFDSQVGANEFVVNGNTGLGKRGLAKGLLYGAASDRKHLSSNPMLAKSFAEECSILVSEDDLKWAPLRPTPNTFDFSQGDWLLQFAQSHNMQFRGHVLVWHQRMPTWFKEVVNRQNAEKFLLDHIAKVAGHYAG
;
A
#
# COMPACT_ATOMS: atom_id res chain seq x y z
N MET A 1 -10.94 19.46 54.85
CA MET A 1 -9.71 20.26 55.03
C MET A 1 -9.21 20.68 53.66
N ASN A 2 -9.34 21.99 53.39
CA ASN A 2 -8.63 22.88 52.47
C ASN A 2 -7.89 22.28 51.25
N SER A 3 -8.31 22.52 50.00
CA SER A 3 -8.41 23.79 49.24
C SER A 3 -7.04 24.48 49.07
N ASN A 4 -6.51 24.64 47.85
CA ASN A 4 -6.54 25.88 47.02
C ASN A 4 -5.12 26.09 46.42
N ARG A 5 -4.77 26.79 45.32
CA ARG A 5 -5.37 27.72 44.32
C ARG A 5 -4.32 27.80 43.17
N ARG A 6 -4.65 27.71 41.89
CA ARG A 6 -5.07 28.79 40.95
C ARG A 6 -4.22 30.07 40.91
N ASN A 7 -3.74 30.34 39.69
CA ASN A 7 -3.59 31.62 38.97
C ASN A 7 -2.30 32.45 39.14
N PHE A 8 -1.65 32.70 38.00
CA PHE A 8 -1.42 34.08 37.56
C PHE A 8 -1.52 34.18 36.02
N LEU A 9 -2.53 34.91 35.55
CA LEU A 9 -2.64 35.48 34.20
C LEU A 9 -2.01 36.87 34.24
N LEU A 10 -1.39 37.34 33.14
CA LEU A 10 -1.68 38.61 32.45
C LEU A 10 -0.52 39.08 31.54
N GLY A 11 -0.90 39.65 30.39
CA GLY A 11 -0.04 40.39 29.46
C GLY A 11 -0.36 40.05 27.99
N ALA A 12 -1.57 40.28 27.50
CA ALA A 12 -2.00 41.51 26.81
C ALA A 12 -1.25 41.81 25.48
N SER A 13 -1.85 41.30 24.39
CA SER A 13 -2.14 41.98 23.11
C SER A 13 -1.11 42.92 22.43
N ALA A 14 -0.75 42.55 21.19
CA ALA A 14 -0.67 43.50 20.08
C ALA A 14 -1.27 42.85 18.81
N PHE A 15 -2.27 43.53 18.22
CA PHE A 15 -2.83 43.22 16.91
C PHE A 15 -1.85 43.62 15.80
N VAL A 16 -1.50 42.69 14.90
CA VAL A 16 -1.29 43.00 13.48
C VAL A 16 -1.89 41.85 12.66
N SER A 17 -2.93 42.19 11.92
CA SER A 17 -3.63 41.37 10.95
C SER A 17 -2.80 41.18 9.67
N THR A 18 -2.57 39.95 9.22
CA THR A 18 -2.57 39.59 7.78
C THR A 18 -2.68 38.08 7.55
N ALA A 19 -3.71 37.72 6.78
CA ALA A 19 -3.87 36.55 5.91
C ALA A 19 -3.67 35.12 6.44
N ALA A 20 -4.78 34.38 6.43
CA ALA A 20 -4.89 32.93 6.57
C ALA A 20 -4.28 32.13 5.41
N MET A 21 -4.18 30.81 5.63
CA MET A 21 -3.82 29.71 4.71
C MET A 21 -2.36 29.23 4.78
N GLY A 22 -2.07 28.41 5.79
CA GLY A 22 -0.83 27.63 5.86
C GLY A 22 -0.81 26.50 6.90
N MET A 23 -1.94 26.21 7.56
CA MET A 23 -2.01 25.29 8.71
C MET A 23 -2.36 23.83 8.33
N GLY A 24 -1.89 23.36 7.16
CA GLY A 24 -2.12 21.98 6.72
C GLY A 24 -0.89 21.06 6.75
N PHE A 25 0.32 21.61 6.61
CA PHE A 25 1.54 20.82 6.38
C PHE A 25 2.54 20.80 7.56
N LYS A 26 2.31 21.58 8.63
CA LYS A 26 3.27 21.73 9.74
C LYS A 26 3.10 20.76 10.91
N TYR A 27 2.12 19.84 10.86
CA TYR A 27 1.84 18.97 12.02
C TYR A 27 2.62 17.65 12.04
N PHE A 28 3.33 17.30 10.97
CA PHE A 28 4.11 16.06 10.90
C PHE A 28 5.63 16.24 11.04
N ASP A 29 6.11 17.48 11.18
CA ASP A 29 7.54 17.80 11.07
C ASP A 29 8.24 18.04 12.42
N SER A 30 7.55 17.96 13.57
CA SER A 30 8.08 18.46 14.85
C SER A 30 8.28 17.45 15.97
N GLN A 31 8.22 16.14 15.71
CA GLN A 31 8.30 15.12 16.78
C GLN A 31 9.30 13.98 16.52
N VAL A 32 9.99 13.96 15.37
CA VAL A 32 11.10 13.02 15.15
C VAL A 32 12.39 13.81 15.33
N GLY A 33 13.09 13.61 16.45
CA GLY A 33 14.44 14.15 16.61
C GLY A 33 15.27 13.71 15.41
N ALA A 34 15.89 14.68 14.72
CA ALA A 34 16.79 14.43 13.60
C ALA A 34 18.04 13.72 14.13
N ASN A 35 17.93 12.43 14.38
CA ASN A 35 19.10 11.57 14.43
C ASN A 35 19.68 11.63 13.01
N GLU A 36 20.85 12.23 12.89
CA GLU A 36 21.59 12.37 11.64
C GLU A 36 22.08 10.98 11.22
N PHE A 37 21.20 10.19 10.61
CA PHE A 37 21.55 8.86 10.12
C PHE A 37 22.36 9.02 8.84
N VAL A 38 23.66 8.76 8.93
CA VAL A 38 24.52 8.69 7.74
C VAL A 38 24.17 7.43 6.95
N VAL A 39 23.52 7.61 5.79
CA VAL A 39 23.28 6.52 4.85
C VAL A 39 24.60 6.18 4.17
N ASN A 40 25.26 5.11 4.64
CA ASN A 40 26.49 4.62 4.04
C ASN A 40 26.21 3.85 2.73
N GLY A 41 26.29 4.55 1.60
CA GLY A 41 26.32 4.01 0.23
C GLY A 41 24.97 3.94 -0.48
N ASN A 42 25.00 4.06 -1.81
CA ASN A 42 23.82 4.14 -2.69
C ASN A 42 23.22 2.77 -3.08
N THR A 43 23.42 1.74 -2.23
CA THR A 43 22.86 0.40 -2.49
C THR A 43 21.47 0.31 -1.88
N GLY A 44 20.45 0.10 -2.72
CA GLY A 44 19.06 -0.05 -2.27
C GLY A 44 18.84 -1.23 -1.32
N LEU A 45 17.80 -1.13 -0.50
CA LEU A 45 17.47 -2.07 0.57
C LEU A 45 17.27 -3.50 0.05
N GLY A 46 16.64 -3.66 -1.11
CA GLY A 46 16.47 -4.94 -1.82
C GLY A 46 17.81 -5.65 -2.06
N LYS A 47 18.79 -4.93 -2.62
CA LYS A 47 20.13 -5.50 -2.87
C LYS A 47 20.85 -5.86 -1.57
N ARG A 48 20.70 -5.05 -0.51
CA ARG A 48 21.28 -5.35 0.82
C ARG A 48 20.62 -6.57 1.47
N GLY A 49 19.31 -6.72 1.30
CA GLY A 49 18.56 -7.89 1.72
C GLY A 49 19.07 -9.14 1.01
N LEU A 50 19.14 -9.11 -0.32
CA LEU A 50 19.58 -10.24 -1.14
C LEU A 50 21.00 -10.70 -0.79
N ALA A 51 21.92 -9.77 -0.52
CA ALA A 51 23.28 -10.09 -0.06
C ALA A 51 23.32 -10.87 1.27
N LYS A 52 22.22 -10.87 2.03
CA LYS A 52 22.01 -11.61 3.28
C LYS A 52 21.03 -12.78 3.11
N GLY A 53 20.60 -13.10 1.89
CA GLY A 53 19.59 -14.13 1.62
C GLY A 53 18.17 -13.74 2.06
N LEU A 54 17.88 -12.45 2.19
CA LEU A 54 16.57 -11.93 2.58
C LEU A 54 15.92 -11.17 1.43
N LEU A 55 14.58 -11.23 1.36
CA LEU A 55 13.81 -10.36 0.47
C LEU A 55 13.40 -9.10 1.23
N TYR A 56 13.63 -7.95 0.59
CA TYR A 56 13.06 -6.68 1.02
C TYR A 56 12.18 -6.13 -0.10
N GLY A 57 11.01 -5.61 0.27
CA GLY A 57 10.05 -5.07 -0.68
C GLY A 57 8.88 -4.40 0.01
N ALA A 58 7.92 -3.98 -0.79
CA ALA A 58 6.72 -3.28 -0.33
C ALA A 58 5.48 -3.73 -1.10
N ALA A 59 4.31 -3.32 -0.59
CA ALA A 59 3.06 -3.45 -1.31
C ALA A 59 2.76 -2.16 -2.08
N SER A 60 2.19 -2.28 -3.26
CA SER A 60 1.60 -1.15 -3.99
C SER A 60 0.56 -1.64 -5.00
N ASP A 61 -0.10 -0.72 -5.67
CA ASP A 61 -1.05 -0.98 -6.74
C ASP A 61 -0.67 -0.22 -8.03
N ARG A 62 -1.29 -0.60 -9.14
CA ARG A 62 -1.08 0.04 -10.44
C ARG A 62 -1.35 1.54 -10.36
N LYS A 63 -2.41 1.95 -9.65
CA LYS A 63 -2.82 3.35 -9.60
C LYS A 63 -1.71 4.23 -9.02
N HIS A 64 -1.08 3.82 -7.92
CA HIS A 64 -0.02 4.60 -7.27
C HIS A 64 1.27 4.59 -8.08
N LEU A 65 1.72 3.43 -8.57
CA LEU A 65 2.98 3.34 -9.32
C LEU A 65 2.90 4.00 -10.70
N SER A 66 1.76 3.93 -11.38
CA SER A 66 1.61 4.56 -12.71
C SER A 66 1.41 6.08 -12.66
N SER A 67 0.84 6.61 -11.57
CA SER A 67 0.55 8.04 -11.44
C SER A 67 1.63 8.85 -10.72
N ASN A 68 2.54 8.20 -10.00
CA ASN A 68 3.60 8.86 -9.25
C ASN A 68 4.99 8.35 -9.67
N PRO A 69 5.66 9.04 -10.61
CA PRO A 69 6.99 8.64 -11.09
C PRO A 69 8.07 8.64 -9.99
N MET A 70 7.95 9.52 -8.99
CA MET A 70 8.91 9.53 -7.87
C MET A 70 8.76 8.30 -7.00
N LEU A 71 7.51 7.90 -6.70
CA LEU A 71 7.24 6.66 -5.98
C LEU A 71 7.70 5.45 -6.78
N ALA A 72 7.37 5.38 -8.07
CA ALA A 72 7.80 4.28 -8.94
C ALA A 72 9.33 4.15 -8.98
N LYS A 73 10.05 5.27 -9.07
CA LYS A 73 11.51 5.30 -9.04
C LYS A 73 12.04 4.77 -7.70
N SER A 74 11.57 5.30 -6.57
CA SER A 74 12.01 4.83 -5.25
C SER A 74 11.68 3.35 -5.02
N PHE A 75 10.51 2.89 -5.48
CA PHE A 75 10.14 1.48 -5.42
C PHE A 75 11.12 0.62 -6.22
N ALA A 76 11.45 1.03 -7.45
CA ALA A 76 12.42 0.37 -8.33
C ALA A 76 13.84 0.33 -7.75
N GLU A 77 14.27 1.39 -7.06
CA GLU A 77 15.61 1.48 -6.47
C GLU A 77 15.74 0.66 -5.18
N GLU A 78 14.66 0.57 -4.39
CA GLU A 78 14.71 0.01 -3.05
C GLU A 78 14.17 -1.42 -2.92
N CYS A 79 13.29 -1.89 -3.80
CA CYS A 79 12.61 -3.18 -3.62
C CYS A 79 13.22 -4.31 -4.46
N SER A 80 13.18 -5.53 -3.91
CA SER A 80 13.50 -6.80 -4.59
C SER A 80 12.28 -7.71 -4.76
N ILE A 81 11.15 -7.36 -4.13
CA ILE A 81 9.86 -8.05 -4.28
C ILE A 81 8.74 -7.01 -4.26
N LEU A 82 7.74 -7.20 -5.11
CA LEU A 82 6.50 -6.43 -5.14
C LEU A 82 5.33 -7.31 -4.70
N VAL A 83 4.53 -6.82 -3.76
CA VAL A 83 3.26 -7.44 -3.38
C VAL A 83 2.12 -6.58 -3.92
N SER A 84 1.14 -7.18 -4.60
CA SER A 84 -0.06 -6.43 -5.00
C SER A 84 -0.86 -6.01 -3.77
N GLU A 85 -1.09 -4.70 -3.59
CA GLU A 85 -1.83 -4.17 -2.45
C GLU A 85 -3.33 -4.46 -2.56
N ASP A 86 -3.90 -4.31 -3.76
CA ASP A 86 -5.34 -4.46 -3.98
C ASP A 86 -5.72 -5.10 -5.32
N ASP A 87 -4.94 -4.85 -6.39
CA ASP A 87 -5.27 -5.26 -7.76
C ASP A 87 -5.49 -6.77 -7.95
N LEU A 88 -4.89 -7.59 -7.09
CA LEU A 88 -5.07 -9.05 -7.08
C LEU A 88 -6.07 -9.57 -6.03
N LYS A 89 -6.88 -8.69 -5.45
CA LYS A 89 -8.01 -9.10 -4.60
C LYS A 89 -9.26 -9.36 -5.45
N TRP A 90 -10.26 -10.01 -4.84
CA TRP A 90 -11.47 -10.44 -5.53
C TRP A 90 -12.23 -9.32 -6.22
N ALA A 91 -12.42 -8.17 -5.56
CA ALA A 91 -13.23 -7.09 -6.14
C ALA A 91 -12.62 -6.52 -7.44
N PRO A 92 -11.32 -6.17 -7.50
CA PRO A 92 -10.69 -5.76 -8.77
C PRO A 92 -10.61 -6.90 -9.80
N LEU A 93 -10.22 -8.11 -9.37
CA LEU A 93 -10.01 -9.23 -10.30
C LEU A 93 -11.29 -9.78 -10.91
N ARG A 94 -12.43 -9.68 -10.22
CA ARG A 94 -13.65 -10.40 -10.59
C ARG A 94 -14.87 -9.47 -10.55
N PRO A 95 -14.98 -8.53 -11.51
CA PRO A 95 -16.04 -7.51 -11.53
C PRO A 95 -17.45 -8.09 -11.68
N THR A 96 -17.58 -9.28 -12.30
CA THR A 96 -18.84 -10.03 -12.37
C THR A 96 -18.62 -11.50 -12.00
N PRO A 97 -19.66 -12.30 -11.72
CA PRO A 97 -19.50 -13.72 -11.40
C PRO A 97 -18.73 -14.52 -12.47
N ASN A 98 -18.84 -14.11 -13.74
CA ASN A 98 -18.36 -14.88 -14.89
C ASN A 98 -17.15 -14.26 -15.59
N THR A 99 -16.73 -13.05 -15.22
CA THR A 99 -15.63 -12.33 -15.87
C THR A 99 -14.50 -12.03 -14.90
N PHE A 100 -13.27 -12.10 -15.40
CA PHE A 100 -12.07 -11.70 -14.68
C PHE A 100 -11.39 -10.54 -15.42
N ASP A 101 -10.81 -9.62 -14.66
CA ASP A 101 -9.99 -8.52 -15.17
C ASP A 101 -8.60 -8.61 -14.53
N PHE A 102 -7.64 -9.09 -15.31
CA PHE A 102 -6.23 -9.21 -14.90
C PHE A 102 -5.40 -7.99 -15.26
N SER A 103 -5.96 -6.98 -15.94
CA SER A 103 -5.19 -5.88 -16.54
C SER A 103 -4.33 -5.13 -15.52
N GLN A 104 -4.84 -4.91 -14.31
CA GLN A 104 -4.11 -4.22 -13.26
C GLN A 104 -3.00 -5.10 -12.65
N GLY A 105 -3.30 -6.37 -12.40
CA GLY A 105 -2.32 -7.33 -11.89
C GLY A 105 -1.20 -7.60 -12.89
N ASP A 106 -1.52 -7.68 -14.18
CA ASP A 106 -0.55 -7.89 -15.26
C ASP A 106 0.38 -6.69 -15.42
N TRP A 107 -0.15 -5.48 -15.25
CA TRP A 107 0.68 -4.27 -15.23
C TRP A 107 1.68 -4.30 -14.07
N LEU A 108 1.24 -4.70 -12.86
CA LEU A 108 2.13 -4.83 -11.71
C LEU A 108 3.19 -5.91 -11.90
N LEU A 109 2.83 -7.06 -12.47
CA LEU A 109 3.77 -8.13 -12.78
C LEU A 109 4.83 -7.64 -13.79
N GLN A 110 4.41 -6.94 -14.84
CA GLN A 110 5.32 -6.36 -15.83
C GLN A 110 6.26 -5.32 -15.21
N PHE A 111 5.76 -4.47 -14.30
CA PHE A 111 6.59 -3.54 -13.54
C PHE A 111 7.62 -4.27 -12.68
N ALA A 112 7.21 -5.32 -11.95
CA ALA A 112 8.12 -6.12 -11.14
C ALA A 112 9.21 -6.77 -12.01
N GLN A 113 8.82 -7.38 -13.13
CA GLN A 113 9.74 -8.04 -14.05
C GLN A 113 10.73 -7.06 -14.70
N SER A 114 10.29 -5.90 -15.17
CA SER A 114 11.16 -4.90 -15.81
C SER A 114 12.22 -4.33 -14.86
N HIS A 115 11.96 -4.40 -13.55
CA HIS A 115 12.86 -3.98 -12.49
C HIS A 115 13.55 -5.14 -11.77
N ASN A 116 13.50 -6.37 -12.30
CA ASN A 116 14.13 -7.58 -11.73
C ASN A 116 13.68 -7.88 -10.29
N MET A 117 12.41 -7.62 -9.98
CA MET A 117 11.80 -7.97 -8.70
C MET A 117 11.08 -9.31 -8.77
N GLN A 118 11.03 -10.01 -7.65
CA GLN A 118 10.03 -11.06 -7.46
C GLN A 118 8.63 -10.43 -7.35
N PHE A 119 7.60 -11.23 -7.62
CA PHE A 119 6.21 -10.80 -7.50
C PHE A 119 5.44 -11.77 -6.61
N ARG A 120 4.65 -11.22 -5.68
CA ARG A 120 3.82 -12.02 -4.78
C ARG A 120 2.35 -11.65 -4.96
N GLY A 121 1.57 -12.64 -5.38
CA GLY A 121 0.12 -12.55 -5.40
C GLY A 121 -0.47 -12.42 -3.99
N HIS A 122 -1.37 -11.46 -3.81
CA HIS A 122 -2.11 -11.23 -2.57
C HIS A 122 -3.53 -10.76 -2.94
N VAL A 123 -4.59 -11.56 -2.77
CA VAL A 123 -4.69 -12.86 -2.09
C VAL A 123 -5.84 -13.66 -2.71
N LEU A 124 -5.73 -14.99 -2.74
CA LEU A 124 -6.73 -15.86 -3.38
C LEU A 124 -8.03 -16.02 -2.56
N VAL A 125 -7.94 -16.01 -1.23
CA VAL A 125 -9.09 -16.22 -0.35
C VAL A 125 -9.02 -15.26 0.82
N TRP A 126 -10.03 -14.40 0.95
CA TRP A 126 -10.14 -13.45 2.04
C TRP A 126 -11.59 -13.01 2.25
N HIS A 127 -11.91 -12.48 3.42
CA HIS A 127 -13.27 -12.04 3.75
C HIS A 127 -13.51 -10.54 3.44
N GLN A 128 -12.44 -9.78 3.19
CA GLN A 128 -12.51 -8.37 2.82
C GLN A 128 -12.29 -8.20 1.32
N ARG A 129 -12.64 -7.01 0.79
CA ARG A 129 -12.50 -6.66 -0.63
C ARG A 129 -13.20 -7.67 -1.56
N MET A 130 -14.34 -8.19 -1.12
CA MET A 130 -15.23 -9.03 -1.93
C MET A 130 -16.05 -8.15 -2.89
N PRO A 131 -16.31 -8.59 -4.12
CA PRO A 131 -17.16 -7.86 -5.04
C PRO A 131 -18.61 -7.82 -4.54
N THR A 132 -19.34 -6.79 -4.91
CA THR A 132 -20.72 -6.56 -4.46
C THR A 132 -21.66 -7.71 -4.83
N TRP A 133 -21.50 -8.28 -6.03
CA TRP A 133 -22.28 -9.42 -6.51
C TRP A 133 -22.13 -10.69 -5.66
N PHE A 134 -21.05 -10.82 -4.88
CA PHE A 134 -20.75 -12.06 -4.17
C PHE A 134 -21.86 -12.47 -3.20
N LYS A 135 -22.42 -11.50 -2.46
CA LYS A 135 -23.48 -11.75 -1.47
C LYS A 135 -24.81 -12.18 -2.08
N GLU A 136 -25.05 -11.81 -3.33
CA GLU A 136 -26.30 -12.08 -4.05
C GLU A 136 -26.25 -13.43 -4.78
N VAL A 137 -25.06 -13.84 -5.22
CA VAL A 137 -24.88 -15.01 -6.09
C VAL A 137 -24.35 -16.23 -5.33
N VAL A 138 -23.46 -16.01 -4.35
CA VAL A 138 -22.78 -17.10 -3.65
C VAL A 138 -23.55 -17.52 -2.40
N ASN A 139 -23.79 -18.83 -2.28
CA ASN A 139 -24.51 -19.47 -1.19
C ASN A 139 -23.82 -20.79 -0.80
N ARG A 140 -24.35 -21.48 0.22
CA ARG A 140 -23.76 -22.72 0.74
C ARG A 140 -23.59 -23.80 -0.34
N GLN A 141 -24.50 -23.87 -1.31
CA GLN A 141 -24.52 -24.92 -2.33
C GLN A 141 -23.48 -24.68 -3.44
N ASN A 142 -23.08 -23.44 -3.69
CA ASN A 142 -22.17 -23.09 -4.80
C ASN A 142 -20.84 -22.46 -4.36
N ALA A 143 -20.64 -22.16 -3.07
CA ALA A 143 -19.46 -21.48 -2.55
C ALA A 143 -18.14 -22.20 -2.91
N GLU A 144 -18.10 -23.52 -2.75
CA GLU A 144 -16.93 -24.33 -3.10
C GLU A 144 -16.55 -24.16 -4.58
N LYS A 145 -17.55 -24.26 -5.48
CA LYS A 145 -17.33 -24.08 -6.92
C LYS A 145 -16.77 -22.68 -7.23
N PHE A 146 -17.32 -21.63 -6.63
CA PHE A 146 -16.83 -20.26 -6.85
C PHE A 146 -15.39 -20.06 -6.35
N LEU A 147 -15.06 -20.66 -5.21
CA LEU A 147 -13.74 -20.58 -4.60
C LEU A 147 -12.70 -21.31 -5.45
N LEU A 148 -12.99 -22.55 -5.85
CA LEU A 148 -12.10 -23.35 -6.70
C LEU A 148 -11.92 -22.71 -8.08
N ASP A 149 -12.99 -22.18 -8.69
CA ASP A 149 -12.90 -21.46 -9.97
C ASP A 149 -12.02 -20.22 -9.86
N HIS A 150 -12.14 -19.45 -8.76
CA HIS A 150 -11.29 -18.28 -8.53
C HIS A 150 -9.82 -18.68 -8.37
N ILE A 151 -9.53 -19.66 -7.51
CA ILE A 151 -8.16 -20.12 -7.27
C ILE A 151 -7.54 -20.63 -8.58
N ALA A 152 -8.25 -21.50 -9.31
CA ALA A 152 -7.74 -22.09 -10.54
C ALA A 152 -7.47 -21.04 -11.62
N LYS A 153 -8.37 -20.08 -11.82
CA LYS A 153 -8.19 -19.03 -12.83
C LYS A 153 -7.08 -18.06 -12.47
N VAL A 154 -7.02 -17.58 -11.23
CA VAL A 154 -6.02 -16.59 -10.83
C VAL A 154 -4.63 -17.22 -10.73
N ALA A 155 -4.49 -18.36 -10.04
CA ALA A 155 -3.21 -19.05 -9.96
C ALA A 155 -2.75 -19.59 -11.32
N GLY A 156 -3.69 -20.06 -12.16
CA GLY A 156 -3.39 -20.51 -13.52
C GLY A 156 -2.93 -19.38 -14.45
N HIS A 157 -3.55 -18.20 -14.35
CA HIS A 157 -3.13 -17.02 -15.12
C HIS A 157 -1.70 -16.57 -14.78
N TYR A 158 -1.32 -16.66 -13.50
CA TYR A 158 0.02 -16.29 -13.00
C TYR A 158 0.97 -17.48 -12.81
N ALA A 159 0.73 -18.61 -13.47
CA ALA A 159 1.61 -19.76 -13.37
C ALA A 159 3.01 -19.46 -13.94
N GLY A 160 4.05 -19.69 -13.15
CA GLY A 160 5.45 -19.43 -13.48
C GLY A 160 6.40 -19.91 -12.38
#